data_AF-A0A953GZH6-F1
#
_entry.id   AF-A0A953GZH6-F1
#
_cell.length_a   1.000
_cell.length_b   1.000
_cell.length_c   1.000
_cell.angle_alpha   90.00
_cell.angle_beta   90.00
_cell.angle_gamma   90.00
#
_symmetry.space_group_name_H-M   'P 1'
#
loop_
_entity.id
_entity.type
_entity.pdbx_description
1 polymer ?
#
loop_
_entity_poly.entity_id
_entity_poly.type
_entity_poly.pdbx_seq_one_letter_code
_entity_poly.pdbx_strand_id
1 'polypeptide(L)' 'MKCIHCQGEMERGLTPVHLDRAGCHITLDGIPAWVCSQCGEPYFEESEVAKLQELIRSVESQAQALAESA' A
#
# COMPACT_ATOMS: atom_id res chain seq x y z
N MET A 1 11.94 -13.49 -8.58
CA MET A 1 10.75 -13.10 -9.39
C MET A 1 11.19 -12.01 -10.36
N LYS A 2 10.58 -11.90 -11.55
CA LYS A 2 10.83 -10.77 -12.47
C LYS A 2 9.70 -9.75 -12.36
N CYS A 3 10.04 -8.47 -12.50
CA CYS A 3 9.07 -7.39 -12.53
C CYS A 3 8.18 -7.53 -13.78
N ILE A 4 6.86 -7.52 -13.61
CA ILE A 4 5.91 -7.61 -14.73
C ILE A 4 5.98 -6.36 -15.60
N HIS A 5 6.30 -5.20 -14.99
CA HIS A 5 6.39 -3.92 -15.69
C HIS A 5 7.65 -3.78 -16.55
N CYS A 6 8.85 -4.00 -15.98
CA CYS A 6 10.12 -3.72 -16.67
C CYS A 6 11.02 -4.94 -16.92
N GLN A 7 10.61 -6.14 -16.51
CA GLN A 7 11.41 -7.38 -16.58
C GLN A 7 12.70 -7.39 -15.72
N GLY A 8 12.88 -6.39 -14.85
CA GLY A 8 13.97 -6.33 -13.88
C GLY A 8 13.88 -7.40 -12.78
N GLU A 9 14.94 -7.53 -11.98
CA GLU A 9 14.95 -8.44 -10.83
C GLU A 9 14.21 -7.84 -9.64
N MET A 10 13.49 -8.71 -8.92
CA MET A 10 12.74 -8.35 -7.73
C MET A 10 13.48 -8.83 -6.49
N GLU A 11 13.60 -7.96 -5.49
CA GLU A 11 14.28 -8.23 -4.23
C GLU A 11 13.33 -7.99 -3.05
N ARG A 12 13.51 -8.71 -1.94
CA ARG A 12 12.71 -8.46 -0.73
C ARG A 12 13.21 -7.19 -0.06
N GLY A 13 12.28 -6.30 0.26
CA GLY A 13 12.59 -5.05 0.93
C GLY A 13 11.40 -4.48 1.68
N LEU A 14 11.57 -3.25 2.14
CA LEU A 14 10.52 -2.45 2.77
C LEU A 14 10.26 -1.25 1.87
N THR A 15 8.99 -0.92 1.66
CA THR A 15 8.58 0.20 0.82
C THR A 15 7.43 0.97 1.47
N PRO A 16 7.33 2.29 1.28
CA PRO A 16 6.17 3.04 1.72
C PRO A 16 4.94 2.74 0.85
N VAL A 17 3.76 2.91 1.44
CA VAL A 17 2.46 2.88 0.76
C VAL A 17 1.78 4.21 1.01
N HIS A 18 1.43 4.91 -0.08
CA HIS A 18 0.69 6.17 -0.05
C HIS A 18 -0.68 5.97 -0.69
N LEU A 19 -1.73 6.38 0.02
CA LEU A 19 -3.12 6.19 -0.42
C LEU A 19 -3.92 7.47 -0.16
N ASP A 20 -4.54 7.97 -1.22
CA ASP A 20 -5.41 9.13 -1.18
C ASP A 20 -6.84 8.69 -1.52
N ARG A 21 -7.72 8.61 -0.52
CA ARG A 21 -9.11 8.14 -0.70
C ARG A 21 -10.01 8.56 0.47
N ALA A 22 -11.32 8.68 0.22
CA ALA A 22 -12.31 9.11 1.20
C ALA A 22 -11.96 10.41 1.97
N GLY A 23 -11.29 11.36 1.29
CA GLY A 23 -10.82 12.60 1.90
C GLY A 23 -9.66 12.43 2.90
N CYS A 24 -9.02 11.25 2.92
CA CYS A 24 -7.90 10.93 3.79
C CYS A 24 -6.62 10.66 2.98
N HIS A 25 -5.51 11.11 3.54
CA HIS A 25 -4.15 10.80 3.10
C HIS A 25 -3.56 9.79 4.08
N ILE A 26 -3.38 8.54 3.65
CA ILE A 26 -2.80 7.47 4.46
C ILE A 26 -1.39 7.20 3.95
N THR A 27 -0.39 7.39 4.80
CA THR A 27 1.00 7.02 4.53
C THR A 27 1.43 5.97 5.54
N LEU A 28 1.88 4.83 5.04
CA LEU A 28 2.39 3.71 5.82
C LEU A 28 3.82 3.44 5.40
N ASP A 29 4.76 3.55 6.34
CA ASP A 29 6.15 3.24 6.11
C ASP A 29 6.46 1.78 6.42
N GLY A 30 7.50 1.24 5.78
CA GLY A 30 8.08 -0.03 6.20
C GLY A 30 7.23 -1.26 5.85
N ILE A 31 6.44 -1.21 4.77
CA ILE A 31 5.62 -2.35 4.37
C ILE A 31 6.49 -3.38 3.63
N PRO A 32 6.50 -4.65 4.07
CA PRO A 32 7.22 -5.71 3.36
C PRO A 32 6.69 -5.89 1.94
N ALA A 33 7.60 -5.89 0.96
CA ALA A 33 7.27 -6.09 -0.44
C ALA A 33 8.43 -6.74 -1.19
N TRP A 34 8.15 -7.22 -2.39
CA TRP A 34 9.14 -7.37 -3.44
C TRP A 34 9.30 -6.03 -4.16
N VAL A 35 10.50 -5.49 -4.21
CA VAL A 35 10.80 -4.22 -4.88
C VAL A 35 11.68 -4.51 -6.08
N CYS A 36 11.32 -3.99 -7.26
CA CYS A 36 12.17 -4.11 -8.43
C CYS A 36 13.44 -3.27 -8.26
N SER A 37 14.61 -3.90 -8.40
CA SER A 37 15.92 -3.21 -8.28
C SER A 37 16.20 -2.22 -9.42
N GLN A 38 15.42 -2.26 -10.51
CA GLN A 38 15.58 -1.37 -11.66
C GLN A 38 14.59 -0.20 -11.66
N CYS A 39 13.28 -0.46 -11.49
CA CYS A 39 12.25 0.57 -11.60
C CYS A 39 11.58 0.94 -10.27
N GLY A 40 11.88 0.24 -9.18
CA GLY A 40 11.31 0.50 -7.86
C GLY A 40 9.88 0.00 -7.66
N GLU A 41 9.29 -0.71 -8.63
CA GLU A 41 7.92 -1.20 -8.55
C GLU A 41 7.74 -2.17 -7.36
N PRO A 42 6.78 -1.92 -6.45
CA PRO A 42 6.52 -2.78 -5.30
C PRO A 42 5.41 -3.80 -5.55
N TYR A 43 5.67 -5.08 -5.28
CA TYR A 43 4.65 -6.15 -5.24
C TYR A 43 4.50 -6.68 -3.82
N PHE A 44 3.27 -6.68 -3.33
CA PHE A 44 2.91 -7.13 -1.99
C PHE A 44 2.37 -8.55 -2.03
N GLU A 45 2.64 -9.35 -1.00
CA GLU A 45 2.00 -10.66 -0.89
C GLU A 45 0.54 -10.50 -0.48
N GLU A 46 -0.24 -11.56 -0.68
CA GLU A 46 -1.65 -11.61 -0.28
C GLU A 46 -1.87 -11.21 1.19
N SER A 47 -0.99 -11.64 2.10
CA SER A 47 -1.06 -11.30 3.52
C SER A 47 -0.92 -9.81 3.80
N GLU A 48 -0.04 -9.11 3.09
CA GLU A 48 0.15 -7.67 3.25
C GLU A 48 -1.03 -6.92 2.62
N VAL A 49 -1.49 -7.33 1.45
CA VAL A 49 -2.66 -6.74 0.77
C VAL A 49 -3.91 -6.87 1.63
N ALA A 50 -4.17 -8.04 2.23
CA ALA A 50 -5.34 -8.26 3.08
C ALA A 50 -5.36 -7.30 4.28
N LYS A 51 -4.22 -7.20 5.01
CA LYS A 51 -4.09 -6.30 6.16
C LYS A 51 -4.19 -4.83 5.78
N LEU A 52 -3.58 -4.44 4.66
CA LEU A 52 -3.69 -3.08 4.13
C LEU A 52 -5.15 -2.74 3.82
N GLN A 53 -5.89 -3.66 3.17
CA GLN A 53 -7.30 -3.45 2.86
C GLN A 53 -8.17 -3.32 4.12
N GLU A 54 -7.92 -4.13 5.15
CA GLU A 54 -8.64 -4.01 6.43
C GLU A 54 -8.39 -2.65 7.10
N LEU A 55 -7.12 -2.23 7.17
CA LEU A 55 -6.73 -0.93 7.73
C LEU A 55 -7.42 0.22 6.99
N ILE A 56 -7.35 0.19 5.65
CA ILE A 56 -7.96 1.22 4.81
C ILE A 56 -9.45 1.35 5.10
N ARG A 57 -10.20 0.23 5.10
CA ARG A 57 -11.65 0.26 5.34
C ARG A 57 -11.99 0.84 6.71
N SER A 58 -11.18 0.53 7.72
CA SER A 58 -11.35 1.09 9.07
C SER A 58 -11.17 2.61 9.07
N VAL A 59 -10.08 3.11 8.46
CA VAL A 59 -9.80 4.54 8.37
C VAL A 59 -10.90 5.27 7.57
N GLU A 60 -11.29 4.74 6.41
CA GLU A 60 -12.34 5.32 5.58
C GLU A 60 -13.67 5.43 6.32
N SER A 61 -14.07 4.36 7.04
CA SER A 61 -15.30 4.36 7.82
C SER A 61 -15.30 5.44 8.91
N GLN A 62 -14.19 5.63 9.61
CA GLN A 62 -14.08 6.67 10.64
C GLN A 62 -14.02 8.06 10.03
N ALA A 63 -13.30 8.24 8.93
CA ALA A 63 -13.22 9.49 8.22
C ALA A 63 -14.59 9.97 7.72
N GLN A 64 -15.38 9.06 7.16
CA GLN A 64 -16.74 9.36 6.73
C GLN A 64 -17.64 9.76 7.91
N ALA A 65 -17.60 9.01 9.02
CA ALA A 65 -18.38 9.34 10.20
C ALA A 65 -18.04 10.73 10.78
N LEU A 66 -16.76 11.13 10.73
CA LEU A 66 -16.33 12.48 11.12
C LEU A 66 -16.86 13.54 10.17
N ALA A 67 -16.84 13.30 8.86
CA ALA A 67 -17.35 14.24 7.86
C ALA A 67 -18.87 14.44 7.94
N GLU A 68 -19.62 13.40 8.31
CA GLU A 68 -21.09 13.46 8.50
C GLU A 68 -21.50 14.12 9.83
N SER A 69 -20.55 14.28 10.76
CA SER A 69 -20.79 14.95 12.05
C SER A 69 -20.61 16.49 11.98
N ALA A 70 -20.24 17.04 10.82
CA ALA A 70 -20.03 18.46 10.57
C ALA A 70 -21.27 19.13 9.98
#